data_AF-A0A212C9M7-F1
#
_entry.id   AF-A0A212C9M7-F1
#
_cell.length_a   1.000
_cell.length_b   1.000
_cell.length_c   1.000
_cell.angle_alpha   90.00
_cell.angle_beta   90.00
_cell.angle_gamma   90.00
#
_symmetry.space_group_name_H-M   'P 1'
#
loop_
_entity.id
_entity.type
_entity.pdbx_description
1 polymer ?
#
loop_
_entity_poly.entity_id
_entity_poly.type
_entity_poly.pdbx_seq_one_letter_code
_entity_poly.pdbx_strand_id
1 'polypeptide(L)'
;VVYNYTVHGVQRDEVGWEQSVSVPLLQPGLFGLLDQWDKYLEDFSATGAWLPHRYEEDHHNCYSYALAFINCVLATEGEEPLDRDEFTEKFVVPRTRKASKYIMLYHAIEEQGFYVTDPPSPQTGPGPGSGSC
;
A
#
# COMPACT_ATOMS: atom_id res chain seq x y z
N VAL A 1 -12.06 11.90 5.85
CA VAL A 1 -11.60 12.61 4.64
C VAL A 1 -10.34 11.92 4.13
N VAL A 2 -10.13 11.84 2.82
CA VAL A 2 -8.93 11.27 2.20
C VAL A 2 -8.18 12.36 1.47
N TYR A 3 -6.86 12.45 1.70
CA TYR A 3 -5.99 13.36 0.95
C TYR A 3 -5.37 12.61 -0.22
N ASN A 4 -5.43 13.20 -1.40
CA ASN A 4 -4.74 12.69 -2.58
C ASN A 4 -4.12 13.83 -3.38
N TYR A 5 -2.99 13.56 -4.01
CA TYR A 5 -2.28 14.54 -4.81
C TYR A 5 -2.45 14.22 -6.29
N THR A 6 -2.94 15.22 -7.04
CA THR A 6 -3.22 15.10 -8.48
C THR A 6 -2.62 16.28 -9.23
N VAL A 7 -2.80 16.31 -10.55
CA VAL A 7 -2.48 17.47 -11.40
C VAL A 7 -3.14 18.78 -10.92
N HIS A 8 -4.18 18.70 -10.10
CA HIS A 8 -4.88 19.85 -9.52
C HIS A 8 -4.39 20.21 -8.11
N GLY A 9 -3.28 19.63 -7.65
CA GLY A 9 -2.79 19.81 -6.29
C GLY A 9 -3.38 18.80 -5.32
N VAL A 10 -3.18 19.03 -4.02
CA VAL A 10 -3.76 18.19 -2.97
C VAL A 10 -5.27 18.41 -2.89
N GLN A 11 -6.03 17.32 -3.03
CA GLN A 11 -7.48 17.26 -2.90
C GLN A 11 -7.87 16.62 -1.58
N ARG A 12 -9.09 16.93 -1.12
CA ARG A 12 -9.70 16.37 0.10
C ARG A 12 -11.04 15.78 -0.28
N ASP A 13 -11.10 14.46 -0.34
CA ASP A 13 -12.30 13.74 -0.73
C ASP A 13 -13.01 13.15 0.50
N GLU A 14 -14.32 13.28 0.56
CA GLU A 14 -15.15 12.62 1.57
C GLU A 14 -15.69 11.26 1.11
N VAL A 15 -15.76 11.06 -0.22
CA VAL A 15 -16.36 9.90 -0.89
C VAL A 15 -15.51 9.50 -2.10
N GLY A 16 -15.76 8.32 -2.68
CA GLY A 16 -15.07 7.83 -3.88
C GLY A 16 -13.89 6.90 -3.63
N TRP A 17 -13.60 6.60 -2.35
CA TRP A 17 -12.53 5.71 -1.89
C TRP A 17 -13.07 4.39 -1.31
N GLU A 18 -14.36 4.10 -1.48
CA GLU A 18 -15.04 2.93 -0.90
C GLU A 18 -14.52 1.60 -1.47
N GLN A 19 -13.96 1.63 -2.68
CA GLN A 19 -13.36 0.47 -3.34
C GLN A 19 -11.82 0.43 -3.21
N SER A 20 -11.23 1.29 -2.38
CA SER A 20 -9.79 1.35 -2.20
C SER A 20 -9.25 0.24 -1.30
N VAL A 21 -8.03 -0.20 -1.58
CA VAL A 21 -7.33 -1.18 -0.73
C VAL A 21 -6.58 -0.44 0.38
N SER A 22 -6.99 -0.67 1.62
CA SER A 22 -6.30 -0.11 2.78
C SER A 22 -4.98 -0.83 3.07
N VAL A 23 -3.90 -0.05 3.16
CA VAL A 23 -2.56 -0.52 3.52
C VAL A 23 -2.24 -0.04 4.94
N PRO A 24 -2.25 -0.92 5.96
CA PRO A 24 -1.90 -0.52 7.31
C PRO A 24 -0.38 -0.34 7.40
N LEU A 25 0.02 0.88 7.74
CA LEU A 25 1.42 1.29 7.80
C LEU A 25 1.99 1.16 9.21
N LEU A 26 1.18 1.48 10.21
CA LEU A 26 1.59 1.49 11.60
C LEU A 26 1.40 0.13 12.25
N GLN A 27 2.37 -0.25 13.09
CA GLN A 27 2.17 -1.36 14.01
C GLN A 27 1.19 -0.98 15.12
N PRO A 28 0.52 -1.96 15.77
CA PRO A 28 -0.38 -1.72 16.90
C PRO A 28 0.28 -1.03 18.13
N GLY A 29 1.55 -0.62 18.09
CA GLY A 29 2.19 0.13 19.17
C GLY A 29 2.10 1.66 19.02
N LEU A 30 1.83 2.17 17.80
CA LEU A 30 1.90 3.61 17.48
C LEU A 30 0.55 4.34 17.66
N PHE A 31 -0.28 3.92 18.61
CA PHE A 31 -1.62 4.50 18.81
C PHE A 31 -1.61 6.01 19.13
N GLY A 32 -0.58 6.52 19.83
CA GLY A 32 -0.47 7.96 20.12
C GLY A 32 -0.27 8.85 18.88
N LEU A 33 0.19 8.25 17.78
CA LEU A 33 0.35 8.90 16.49
C LEU A 33 -0.97 8.92 15.69
N LEU A 34 -1.86 7.94 15.90
CA LEU A 34 -3.16 7.89 15.23
C LEU A 34 -4.05 9.08 15.60
N ASP A 35 -4.02 9.52 16.87
CA ASP A 35 -4.82 10.65 17.35
C ASP A 35 -4.41 11.99 16.74
N GLN A 36 -3.21 12.08 16.14
CA GLN A 36 -2.65 13.28 15.54
C GLN A 36 -2.38 13.14 14.04
N TRP A 37 -2.62 11.96 13.47
CA TRP A 37 -2.31 11.63 12.08
C TRP A 37 -2.98 12.59 11.10
N ASP A 38 -4.26 12.88 11.32
CA ASP A 38 -5.03 13.80 10.48
C ASP A 38 -4.45 15.23 10.52
N LYS A 39 -3.98 15.67 11.69
CA LYS A 39 -3.36 17.00 11.83
C LYS A 39 -2.02 17.05 11.08
N TYR A 40 -1.17 16.04 11.24
CA TYR A 40 0.10 15.98 10.51
C TYR A 40 -0.12 15.94 9.00
N LEU A 41 -1.13 15.20 8.54
CA LEU A 41 -1.47 15.14 7.13
C LEU A 41 -1.98 16.50 6.62
N GLU A 42 -2.83 17.20 7.37
CA GLU A 42 -3.28 18.56 7.03
C GLU A 42 -2.09 19.52 6.93
N ASP A 43 -1.23 19.58 7.95
CA ASP A 43 -0.07 20.48 7.99
C ASP A 43 0.92 20.17 6.84
N PHE A 44 1.18 18.88 6.58
CA PHE A 44 2.00 18.42 5.46
C PHE A 44 1.40 18.80 4.09
N SER A 45 0.08 18.64 3.95
CA SER A 45 -0.66 18.98 2.72
C SER A 45 -0.66 20.47 2.43
N ALA A 46 -0.68 21.29 3.49
CA ALA A 46 -0.66 22.74 3.38
C ALA A 46 0.72 23.31 2.98
N THR A 47 1.76 22.48 2.94
CA THR A 47 3.08 22.91 2.50
C THR A 47 3.09 23.28 1.01
N GLY A 48 3.90 24.29 0.64
CA GLY A 48 4.07 24.70 -0.76
C GLY A 48 4.75 23.66 -1.67
N ALA A 49 5.06 22.46 -1.15
CA ALA A 49 5.69 21.37 -1.90
C ALA A 49 4.71 20.66 -2.84
N TRP A 50 3.41 20.71 -2.56
CA TRP A 50 2.37 19.93 -3.26
C TRP A 50 1.38 20.82 -4.02
N LEU A 51 1.90 21.88 -4.64
CA LEU A 51 1.12 22.76 -5.50
C LEU A 51 0.86 22.13 -6.88
N PRO A 52 -0.22 22.51 -7.58
CA PRO A 52 -0.58 21.92 -8.87
C PRO A 52 0.54 21.98 -9.93
N HIS A 53 1.23 23.13 -10.02
CA HIS A 53 2.31 23.33 -10.99
C HIS A 53 3.60 22.56 -10.69
N ARG A 54 3.69 21.89 -9.52
CA ARG A 54 4.80 21.02 -9.16
C ARG A 54 4.54 19.55 -9.53
N TYR A 55 3.31 19.22 -9.93
CA TYR A 55 2.96 17.86 -10.28
C TYR A 55 3.77 17.40 -11.49
N GLU A 56 4.36 16.22 -11.36
CA GLU A 56 5.14 15.56 -12.39
C GLU A 56 4.87 14.06 -12.28
N GLU A 57 4.44 13.45 -13.39
CA GLU A 57 3.85 12.11 -13.40
C GLU A 57 4.84 11.03 -12.92
N ASP A 58 6.13 11.18 -13.20
CA ASP A 58 7.13 10.14 -12.91
C ASP A 58 7.82 10.31 -11.54
N HIS A 59 7.90 11.54 -11.02
CA HIS A 59 8.74 11.88 -9.87
C HIS A 59 7.99 12.67 -8.77
N HIS A 60 6.95 13.43 -9.11
CA HIS A 60 6.22 14.29 -8.16
C HIS A 60 4.71 14.09 -8.30
N ASN A 61 4.23 12.91 -7.88
CA ASN A 61 2.89 12.39 -8.13
C ASN A 61 2.23 11.90 -6.82
N CYS A 62 1.06 11.27 -6.94
CA CYS A 62 0.31 10.73 -5.80
C CYS A 62 1.12 9.73 -4.96
N TYR A 63 1.99 8.96 -5.60
CA TYR A 63 2.84 7.98 -4.93
C TYR A 63 3.91 8.70 -4.10
N SER A 64 4.66 9.63 -4.70
CA SER A 64 5.71 10.34 -3.95
C SER A 64 5.14 11.24 -2.86
N TYR A 65 3.92 11.77 -3.04
CA TYR A 65 3.15 12.42 -1.97
C TYR A 65 2.93 11.51 -0.76
N ALA A 66 2.36 10.31 -0.99
CA ALA A 66 2.10 9.36 0.08
C ALA A 66 3.40 8.94 0.77
N LEU A 67 4.43 8.58 0.00
CA LEU A 67 5.71 8.13 0.56
C LEU A 67 6.43 9.25 1.34
N ALA A 68 6.42 10.49 0.84
CA ALA A 68 7.03 11.61 1.53
C ALA A 68 6.35 11.90 2.88
N PHE A 69 5.02 11.81 2.95
CA PHE A 69 4.29 11.95 4.21
C PHE A 69 4.68 10.83 5.20
N ILE A 70 4.72 9.59 4.72
CA ILE A 70 5.10 8.42 5.54
C ILE A 70 6.52 8.60 6.09
N ASN A 71 7.47 9.03 5.26
CA ASN A 71 8.84 9.27 5.70
C ASN A 71 8.96 10.45 6.67
N CYS A 72 8.13 11.48 6.54
CA CYS A 72 8.06 12.57 7.52
C CYS A 72 7.61 12.07 8.90
N VAL A 73 6.64 11.17 8.91
CA VAL A 73 6.17 10.49 10.12
C VAL A 73 7.27 9.58 10.71
N LEU A 74 7.90 8.74 9.90
CA LEU A 74 8.98 7.84 10.35
C LEU A 74 10.14 8.63 10.96
N ALA A 75 10.53 9.75 10.36
CA ALA A 75 11.56 10.63 10.89
C ALA A 75 11.18 11.22 12.27
N THR A 76 9.89 11.48 12.50
CA THR A 76 9.41 11.96 13.82
C THR A 76 9.52 10.88 14.90
N GLU A 77 9.38 9.62 14.51
CA GLU A 77 9.54 8.45 15.38
C GLU A 77 11.01 7.97 15.50
N GLY A 78 11.94 8.60 14.78
CA GLY A 78 13.36 8.23 14.78
C GLY A 78 13.69 6.99 13.95
N GLU A 79 12.79 6.61 13.04
CA GLU A 79 12.95 5.49 12.12
C GLU A 79 13.59 5.94 10.79
N GLU A 80 14.26 5.01 10.11
CA GLU A 80 14.84 5.26 8.80
C GLU A 80 13.75 5.46 7.73
N PRO A 81 13.96 6.37 6.76
CA PRO A 81 13.03 6.59 5.67
C PRO A 81 13.03 5.38 4.72
N LEU A 82 11.86 5.10 4.14
CA LEU A 82 11.70 4.08 3.11
C LEU A 82 11.95 4.67 1.74
N ASP A 83 12.62 3.92 0.88
CA ASP A 83 12.61 4.22 -0.55
C ASP A 83 11.36 3.67 -1.27
N ARG A 84 11.25 3.99 -2.55
CA ARG A 84 10.13 3.60 -3.41
C ARG A 84 10.01 2.07 -3.54
N ASP A 85 11.13 1.37 -3.68
CA ASP A 85 11.11 -0.07 -3.92
C ASP A 85 10.81 -0.80 -2.61
N GLU A 86 11.40 -0.37 -1.49
CA GLU A 86 11.12 -0.88 -0.15
C GLU A 86 9.65 -0.70 0.23
N PHE A 87 9.09 0.51 0.05
CA PHE A 87 7.68 0.75 0.36
C PHE A 87 6.76 -0.12 -0.49
N THR A 88 7.06 -0.22 -1.79
CA THR A 88 6.26 -1.01 -2.74
C THR A 88 6.25 -2.49 -2.38
N GLU A 89 7.43 -3.09 -2.21
CA GLU A 89 7.55 -4.52 -1.95
C GLU A 89 7.01 -4.91 -0.58
N LYS A 90 7.23 -4.08 0.44
CA LYS A 90 6.86 -4.41 1.82
C LYS A 90 5.37 -4.17 2.10
N PHE A 91 4.77 -3.12 1.53
CA PHE A 91 3.43 -2.68 1.90
C PHE A 91 2.41 -2.76 0.76
N VAL A 92 2.77 -2.39 -0.47
CA VAL A 92 1.81 -2.31 -1.59
C VAL A 92 1.60 -3.68 -2.23
N VAL A 93 2.66 -4.34 -2.68
CA VAL A 93 2.62 -5.62 -3.42
C VAL A 93 1.85 -6.72 -2.68
N PRO A 94 2.04 -6.95 -1.36
CA PRO A 94 1.30 -8.00 -0.66
C PRO A 94 -0.22 -7.75 -0.66
N ARG A 95 -0.62 -6.48 -0.57
CA ARG A 95 -2.02 -6.05 -0.50
C ARG A 95 -2.68 -6.10 -1.87
N THR A 96 -2.01 -5.62 -2.91
CA THR A 96 -2.53 -5.67 -4.28
C THR A 96 -2.61 -7.10 -4.81
N ARG A 97 -1.63 -7.97 -4.50
CA ARG A 97 -1.72 -9.41 -4.82
C ARG A 97 -2.91 -10.06 -4.15
N LYS A 98 -3.16 -9.76 -2.88
CA LYS A 98 -4.32 -10.30 -2.14
C LYS A 98 -5.63 -9.79 -2.75
N ALA A 99 -5.74 -8.49 -3.01
CA ALA A 99 -6.91 -7.88 -3.64
C ALA A 99 -7.19 -8.48 -5.03
N SER A 100 -6.17 -8.62 -5.88
CA SER A 100 -6.27 -9.24 -7.19
C SER A 100 -6.83 -10.67 -7.13
N LYS A 101 -6.37 -11.48 -6.17
CA LYS A 101 -6.92 -12.83 -5.96
C LYS A 101 -8.40 -12.82 -5.60
N TYR A 102 -8.82 -11.90 -4.72
CA TYR A 102 -10.24 -11.79 -4.34
C TYR A 102 -11.11 -11.27 -5.48
N ILE A 103 -10.63 -10.29 -6.24
CA ILE A 103 -11.34 -9.76 -7.41
C ILE A 103 -11.54 -10.89 -8.44
N MET A 104 -10.49 -11.65 -8.73
CA MET A 104 -10.58 -12.80 -9.64
C MET A 104 -11.58 -13.85 -9.13
N LEU A 105 -11.51 -14.19 -7.85
CA LEU A 105 -12.42 -15.17 -7.23
C LEU A 105 -13.87 -14.69 -7.28
N TYR A 106 -14.10 -13.41 -6.97
CA TYR A 106 -15.42 -12.78 -7.01
C TYR A 106 -16.03 -12.91 -8.40
N HIS A 107 -15.30 -12.48 -9.44
CA HIS A 107 -15.80 -12.56 -10.81
C HIS A 107 -16.09 -14.00 -11.26
N ALA A 108 -15.21 -14.96 -10.91
CA ALA A 108 -15.46 -16.35 -11.29
C ALA A 108 -16.70 -16.94 -10.61
N ILE A 109 -16.95 -16.62 -9.33
CA ILE A 109 -18.15 -17.05 -8.63
C ILE A 109 -19.40 -16.34 -9.18
N GLU A 110 -19.30 -15.06 -9.50
CA GLU A 110 -20.41 -14.28 -10.10
C GLU A 110 -20.83 -14.86 -11.46
N GLU A 111 -19.86 -15.29 -12.29
CA GLU A 111 -20.11 -15.85 -13.62
C GLU A 111 -20.54 -17.33 -13.60
N GLN A 112 -19.93 -18.15 -12.73
CA GLN A 112 -20.04 -19.62 -12.79
C GLN A 112 -20.80 -20.23 -11.59
N GLY A 113 -21.05 -19.44 -10.55
CA GLY A 113 -21.65 -19.88 -9.29
C GLY A 113 -20.69 -20.58 -8.32
N PHE A 114 -19.46 -20.89 -8.75
CA PHE A 114 -18.42 -21.53 -7.95
C PHE A 114 -17.02 -21.25 -8.52
N TYR A 115 -15.98 -21.51 -7.73
CA TYR A 115 -14.58 -21.45 -8.18
C TYR A 115 -13.82 -22.67 -7.65
N VAL A 116 -13.09 -23.35 -8.53
CA VAL A 116 -12.29 -24.54 -8.17
C VAL A 116 -10.82 -24.14 -8.10
N THR A 117 -10.19 -24.39 -6.96
CA THR A 117 -8.74 -24.21 -6.79
C THR A 117 -8.01 -25.49 -7.17
N ASP A 118 -6.86 -25.36 -7.84
CA ASP A 118 -5.98 -26.51 -8.07
C ASP A 118 -5.56 -27.16 -6.74
N PRO A 119 -5.45 -28.50 -6.69
CA PRO A 119 -4.91 -29.17 -5.51
C PRO A 119 -3.47 -28.71 -5.27
N PRO A 120 -3.05 -28.54 -4.00
CA PRO A 120 -1.68 -28.15 -3.69
C PRO A 120 -0.72 -29.18 -4.29
N SER A 121 0.23 -28.70 -5.09
CA SER A 121 1.27 -29.54 -5.70
C SER A 121 2.00 -30.35 -4.62
N PRO A 122 2.22 -31.66 -4.81
CA PRO A 122 2.93 -32.46 -3.82
C PRO A 122 4.33 -31.88 -3.61
N GLN A 123 4.64 -31.49 -2.37
CA GLN A 123 5.99 -31.09 -1.99
C GLN A 123 6.93 -32.25 -2.26
N THR A 124 7.81 -32.11 -3.26
CA THR A 124 8.91 -33.04 -3.50
C THR A 124 9.88 -32.89 -2.33
N GLY A 125 9.74 -33.73 -1.30
CA GLY A 125 10.74 -33.86 -0.25
C GLY A 125 12.11 -34.24 -0.84
N PRO A 126 13.22 -33.98 -0.13
CA PRO A 126 14.54 -34.41 -0.59
C PRO A 126 14.52 -35.93 -0.74
N GLY A 127 14.74 -36.43 -1.96
CA GLY A 127 14.82 -37.86 -2.22
C GLY A 127 15.87 -38.52 -1.31
N PRO A 128 15.63 -39.75 -0.84
CA PRO A 128 16.60 -40.44 0.01
C PRO A 128 17.90 -40.61 -0.78
N GLY A 129 18.99 -40.13 -0.19
CA GLY A 129 20.33 -40.30 -0.72
C GLY A 129 20.57 -41.77 -1.02
N SER A 130 20.86 -42.05 -2.28
CA SER A 130 21.37 -43.34 -2.74
C SER A 130 22.72 -43.58 -2.07
N GLY A 131 22.71 -44.31 -0.96
CA GLY A 131 23.88 -45.00 -0.44
C GLY A 131 24.21 -46.15 -1.38
N SER A 132 25.35 -46.07 -2.05
CA SER A 132 25.97 -47.22 -2.72
C SER A 132 27.20 -47.64 -1.93
N CYS A 133 27.27 -48.96 -1.75
CA CYS A 133 28.31 -49.75 -1.08
C CYS A 133 29.72 -49.50 -1.59
#